data_AF-A0ABD5DW82-F1
#
_entry.id   AF-A0ABD5DW82-F1
#
_cell.length_a   1.000
_cell.length_b   1.000
_cell.length_c   1.000
_cell.angle_alpha   90.00
_cell.angle_beta   90.00
_cell.angle_gamma   90.00
#
_symmetry.space_group_name_H-M   'P 1'
#
loop_
_entity.id
_entity.type
_entity.pdbx_description
1 polymer ?
#
loop_
_entity_poly.entity_id
_entity_poly.type
_entity_poly.pdbx_seq_one_letter_code
_entity_poly.pdbx_strand_id
1 'polypeptide(L)'
;VKLSTRPEKRIGSDETWDRAEADLAVALEENNIPFEYQLGEGAFYGPKIEFTLYDCLDRAWQCGTVQLDFSLPQRLSASYVG
;
A
#
# COMPACT_ATOMS: atom_id res chain seq x y z
N VAL A 1 10.28 6.84 3.53
CA VAL A 1 8.96 6.32 3.10
C VAL A 1 9.10 4.83 2.85
N LYS A 2 8.09 4.03 3.17
CA LYS A 2 8.10 2.58 2.91
C LYS A 2 6.98 2.20 1.95
N LEU A 3 7.24 1.27 1.04
CA LEU A 3 6.23 0.63 0.21
C LEU A 3 6.05 -0.81 0.67
N SER A 4 4.95 -1.06 1.37
CA SER A 4 4.66 -2.35 1.98
C SER A 4 3.89 -3.23 1.01
N THR A 5 4.49 -4.37 0.65
CA THR A 5 3.99 -5.28 -0.38
C THR A 5 3.18 -6.43 0.22
N ARG A 6 2.62 -7.26 -0.65
CA ARG A 6 1.78 -8.43 -0.33
C ARG A 6 2.23 -9.23 0.89
N PRO A 7 1.35 -9.41 1.90
CA PRO A 7 1.58 -10.37 2.97
C PRO A 7 1.33 -11.81 2.48
N GLU A 8 1.83 -12.79 3.23
CA GLU A 8 1.57 -14.22 2.95
C GLU A 8 0.07 -14.54 2.96
N LYS A 9 -0.67 -13.95 3.91
CA LYS A 9 -2.13 -14.11 4.04
C LYS A 9 -2.84 -12.89 3.45
N ARG A 10 -3.38 -13.06 2.24
CA ARG A 10 -4.03 -11.99 1.49
C ARG A 10 -5.26 -12.47 0.72
N ILE A 11 -6.05 -11.50 0.29
CA ILE A 11 -7.15 -11.68 -0.67
C ILE A 11 -6.81 -10.96 -1.98
N GLY A 12 -7.50 -11.32 -3.06
CA GLY A 12 -7.22 -10.82 -4.41
C GLY A 12 -6.27 -11.74 -5.18
N SER A 13 -6.20 -11.55 -6.49
CA SER A 13 -5.31 -12.33 -7.37
C SER A 13 -3.90 -11.74 -7.41
N ASP A 14 -2.91 -12.55 -7.79
CA ASP A 14 -1.52 -12.10 -7.93
C ASP A 14 -1.40 -10.94 -8.92
N GLU A 15 -2.16 -10.97 -10.02
CA GLU A 15 -2.16 -9.92 -11.04
C GLU A 15 -2.71 -8.59 -10.50
N THR A 16 -3.73 -8.66 -9.63
CA THR A 16 -4.29 -7.47 -8.98
C THR A 16 -3.27 -6.84 -8.04
N TRP A 17 -2.52 -7.68 -7.33
CA TRP A 17 -1.45 -7.24 -6.45
C TRP A 17 -0.25 -6.68 -7.22
N ASP A 18 0.16 -7.32 -8.33
CA ASP A 18 1.24 -6.83 -9.19
C ASP A 18 0.91 -5.43 -9.70
N ARG A 19 -0.32 -5.23 -10.16
CA ARG A 19 -0.81 -3.92 -10.58
C ARG A 19 -0.80 -2.92 -9.44
N ALA A 20 -1.35 -3.26 -8.28
CA ALA A 20 -1.46 -2.33 -7.17
C ALA A 20 -0.09 -1.90 -6.60
N GLU A 21 0.85 -2.84 -6.50
CA GLU A 21 2.22 -2.57 -6.04
C GLU A 21 2.96 -1.69 -7.04
N ALA A 22 2.82 -1.98 -8.35
CA ALA A 22 3.41 -1.17 -9.41
C ALA A 22 2.83 0.25 -9.43
N ASP A 23 1.50 0.39 -9.33
CA ASP A 23 0.84 1.71 -9.34
C ASP A 23 1.33 2.60 -8.19
N LEU A 24 1.51 2.04 -6.99
CA LEU A 24 2.07 2.79 -5.84
C LEU A 24 3.56 3.11 -6.01
N ALA A 25 4.35 2.18 -6.57
CA ALA A 25 5.77 2.42 -6.85
C ALA A 25 5.96 3.52 -7.90
N VAL A 26 5.23 3.44 -9.01
CA VAL A 26 5.24 4.46 -10.09
C VAL A 26 4.84 5.82 -9.53
N ALA A 27 3.78 5.89 -8.71
CA ALA A 27 3.38 7.15 -8.08
C ALA A 27 4.50 7.74 -7.21
N LEU A 28 5.25 6.92 -6.47
CA LEU A 28 6.40 7.40 -5.68
C LEU A 28 7.55 7.88 -6.58
N GLU A 29 7.85 7.14 -7.65
CA GLU A 29 8.90 7.46 -8.62
C GLU A 29 8.60 8.77 -9.38
N GLU A 30 7.38 8.92 -9.91
CA GLU A 30 6.94 10.13 -10.62
C GLU A 30 6.99 11.38 -9.72
N ASN A 31 6.76 11.21 -8.42
CA ASN A 31 6.86 12.29 -7.43
C ASN A 31 8.28 12.46 -6.87
N ASN A 32 9.28 11.73 -7.38
CA ASN A 32 10.67 11.77 -6.92
C ASN A 32 10.81 11.53 -5.40
N ILE A 33 9.99 10.65 -4.83
CA ILE A 33 10.01 10.32 -3.40
C ILE A 33 10.87 9.07 -3.19
N PRO A 34 12.04 9.17 -2.53
CA PRO A 34 12.83 7.99 -2.20
C PRO A 34 12.09 7.10 -1.21
N PHE A 35 12.03 5.81 -1.51
CA PHE A 35 11.37 4.82 -0.66
C PHE A 35 12.14 3.51 -0.62
N GLU A 36 11.82 2.69 0.37
CA GLU A 36 12.32 1.32 0.47
C GLU A 36 11.14 0.35 0.51
N TYR A 37 11.33 -0.82 -0.08
CA TYR A 37 10.35 -1.89 -0.01
C TYR A 37 10.31 -2.50 1.39
N GLN A 38 9.10 -2.80 1.85
CA GLN A 38 8.85 -3.52 3.10
C GLN A 38 8.03 -4.76 2.79
N LEU A 39 8.75 -5.87 2.56
CA LEU A 39 8.13 -7.10 2.07
C LEU A 39 7.22 -7.72 3.12
N GLY A 40 5.96 -7.99 2.75
CA GLY A 40 5.02 -8.70 3.61
C GLY A 40 4.21 -7.85 4.59
N GLU A 41 4.44 -6.53 4.64
CA GLU A 41 3.80 -5.64 5.61
C GLU A 41 2.52 -4.96 5.08
N GLY A 42 2.14 -5.23 3.83
CA GLY A 42 0.89 -4.75 3.23
C GLY A 42 -0.35 -5.24 3.99
N ALA A 43 -1.46 -4.49 3.89
CA ALA A 43 -2.72 -4.96 4.43
C ALA A 43 -3.18 -6.22 3.67
N PHE A 44 -4.01 -7.07 4.27
CA PHE A 44 -4.46 -8.31 3.61
C PHE A 44 -5.23 -8.07 2.29
N TYR A 45 -5.73 -6.85 2.07
CA TYR A 45 -6.53 -6.45 0.91
C TYR A 45 -5.79 -5.58 -0.12
N GLY A 46 -4.55 -5.14 0.16
CA GLY A 46 -3.79 -4.31 -0.75
C GLY A 46 -2.46 -3.76 -0.19
N PRO A 47 -1.56 -3.28 -1.06
CA PRO A 47 -0.29 -2.68 -0.67
C PRO A 47 -0.49 -1.28 -0.08
N LYS A 48 0.51 -0.77 0.64
CA LYS A 48 0.46 0.56 1.26
C LYS A 48 1.76 1.35 1.16
N ILE A 49 1.63 2.66 0.95
CA ILE A 49 2.69 3.65 1.17
C ILE A 49 2.60 4.12 2.61
N GLU A 50 3.73 4.14 3.31
CA GLU A 50 3.81 4.54 4.71
C GLU A 50 4.80 5.69 4.92
N PHE A 51 4.30 6.71 5.62
CA PHE A 51 5.07 7.84 6.09
C PHE A 51 5.27 7.72 7.60
N THR A 52 6.53 7.56 7.99
CA THR A 52 6.97 7.44 9.37
C THR A 52 7.54 8.77 9.85
N LEU A 53 7.10 9.22 11.01
CA LEU A 53 7.67 10.37 11.72
C LEU A 53 8.45 9.90 12.94
N TYR A 54 9.39 10.72 13.41
CA TYR A 54 10.24 10.42 14.55
C TYR A 54 9.93 11.38 15.69
N ASP A 55 9.84 10.85 16.92
CA ASP A 55 9.66 11.67 18.11
C ASP A 55 10.99 12.18 18.69
N CYS A 56 10.95 12.92 19.80
CA CYS A 56 12.15 13.49 20.43
C CYS A 56 13.14 12.45 21.00
N LEU A 57 12.76 11.17 21.02
CA LEU A 57 13.60 10.04 21.43
C LEU A 57 13.99 9.17 20.22
N ASP A 58 13.82 9.68 19.00
CA ASP A 58 14.14 8.98 17.75
C ASP A 58 13.36 7.67 17.55
N ARG A 59 12.17 7.55 18.16
CA ARG A 59 11.28 6.41 17.93
C ARG A 59 10.44 6.65 16.68
N ALA A 60 10.37 5.64 15.82
CA ALA A 60 9.57 5.65 14.60
C ALA A 60 8.07 5.44 14.89
N TRP A 61 7.23 6.34 14.36
CA TRP A 61 5.78 6.29 14.44
C TRP A 61 5.16 6.39 13.05
N GLN A 62 4.45 5.35 12.61
CA GLN A 62 3.69 5.40 11.36
C GLN A 62 2.56 6.43 11.50
N CYS A 63 2.44 7.34 10.53
CA CYS A 63 1.45 8.41 10.52
C CYS A 63 0.58 8.34 9.26
N GLY A 64 1.00 9.00 8.18
CA GLY A 64 0.26 9.00 6.93
C GLY A 64 0.38 7.66 6.21
N THR A 65 -0.73 7.13 5.69
CA THR A 65 -0.70 5.97 4.79
C THR A 65 -1.66 6.15 3.63
N VAL A 66 -1.29 5.57 2.48
CA VAL A 66 -2.15 5.42 1.30
C VAL A 66 -2.19 3.94 0.98
N GLN A 67 -3.39 3.36 0.91
CA GLN A 67 -3.59 1.93 0.65
C GLN A 67 -4.46 1.78 -0.59
N LEU A 68 -4.05 0.90 -1.51
CA LEU A 68 -4.76 0.69 -2.77
C LEU A 68 -5.58 -0.60 -2.70
N ASP A 69 -6.89 -0.46 -2.62
CA ASP A 69 -7.82 -1.57 -2.38
C ASP A 69 -8.73 -1.82 -3.59
N PHE A 70 -8.50 -2.96 -4.26
CA PHE A 70 -9.36 -3.48 -5.32
C PHE A 70 -10.29 -4.60 -4.85
N SER A 71 -10.16 -5.06 -3.60
CA SER A 71 -10.81 -6.27 -3.09
C SER A 71 -12.10 -5.99 -2.32
N LEU A 72 -12.12 -5.01 -1.42
CA LEU A 72 -13.27 -4.78 -0.55
C LEU A 72 -14.50 -4.20 -1.28
N PRO A 73 -14.36 -3.28 -2.27
CA PRO A 73 -15.52 -2.75 -2.99
C PRO A 73 -16.38 -3.85 -3.63
N GLN A 74 -15.75 -4.85 -4.25
CA GLN A 74 -16.46 -6.00 -4.84
C GLN A 74 -17.15 -6.85 -3.77
N ARG A 75 -16.49 -7.10 -2.63
CA ARG A 75 -17.06 -7.89 -1.53
C ARG A 75 -18.22 -7.20 -0.83
N LEU A 76 -18.20 -5.86 -0.78
CA LEU A 76 -19.26 -5.03 -0.22
C LEU A 76 -20.33 -4.65 -1.26
N SER A 77 -20.22 -5.15 -2.49
CA SER A 77 -21.15 -4.86 -3.59
C SER A 77 -21.29 -3.37 -3.91
N ALA A 78 -20.21 -2.61 -3.80
CA ALA A 78 -20.16 -1.19 -4.18
C ALA A 78 -19.97 -1.04 -5.71
N SER A 79 -20.73 -0.14 -6.33
CA SER A 79 -20.69 0.10 -7.78
C SER A 79 -21.10 1.54 -8.14
N TYR A 80 -20.85 1.94 -9.39
CA TYR A 80 -21.27 3.22 -9.98
C TYR A 80 -21.85 3.00 -11.39
N VAL A 81 -22.56 3.99 -11.94
CA VAL A 81 -23.07 3.98 -13.33
C VAL A 81 -22.02 4.62 -14.23
N GLY A 82 -21.51 3.85 -15.20
CA GLY A 82 -20.46 4.27 -16.14
C GLY A 82 -20.95 4.97 -17.39
#